data_AF-A0A6J4U0C3-F1
#
_entry.id   AF-A0A6J4U0C3-F1
#
_cell.length_a   1.000
_cell.length_b   1.000
_cell.length_c   1.000
_cell.angle_alpha   90.00
_cell.angle_beta   90.00
_cell.angle_gamma   90.00
#
_symmetry.space_group_name_H-M   'P 1'
#
loop_
_entity.id
_entity.type
_entity.pdbx_description
1 polymer ?
#
loop_
_entity_poly.entity_id
_entity_poly.type
_entity_poly.pdbx_seq_one_letter_code
_entity_poly.pdbx_strand_id
1 'polypeptide(L)' 'MSGAGVDPGERAEVLLLRAEELLAGDGPESAEEAVLALEGAQDVAAGSGVEPSLRERIDERLAHARARRDGEEPGPDAG' A
#
# COMPACT_ATOMS: atom_id res chain seq x y z
N MET A 1 -27.51 -10.34 15.20
CA MET A 1 -26.04 -10.36 14.99
C MET A 1 -25.76 -9.41 13.85
N SER A 2 -25.32 -8.18 14.15
CA SER A 2 -24.88 -7.26 13.11
C SER A 2 -23.57 -7.80 12.56
N GLY A 3 -23.56 -8.24 11.31
CA GLY A 3 -22.31 -8.49 10.58
C GLY A 3 -21.62 -7.15 10.44
N ALA A 4 -20.77 -6.81 11.41
CA ALA A 4 -19.86 -5.68 11.29
C ALA A 4 -18.90 -6.07 10.16
N GLY A 5 -19.21 -5.62 8.93
CA GLY A 5 -18.23 -5.63 7.87
C GLY A 5 -16.98 -4.95 8.42
N VAL A 6 -15.84 -5.62 8.32
CA VAL A 6 -14.55 -5.13 8.82
C VAL A 6 -14.39 -3.67 8.40
N ASP A 7 -14.05 -2.83 9.37
CA ASP A 7 -13.94 -1.38 9.18
C ASP A 7 -13.05 -1.07 7.96
N PRO A 8 -13.45 -0.16 7.06
CA PRO A 8 -12.65 0.16 5.88
C PRO A 8 -11.22 0.62 6.23
N GLY A 9 -11.05 1.35 7.33
CA GLY A 9 -9.74 1.77 7.81
C GLY A 9 -8.89 0.57 8.21
N GLU A 10 -9.43 -0.32 9.04
CA GLU A 10 -8.75 -1.56 9.46
C GLU A 10 -8.37 -2.44 8.25
N ARG A 11 -9.28 -2.59 7.27
CA ARG A 11 -9.00 -3.35 6.04
C ARG A 11 -7.87 -2.72 5.22
N ALA A 12 -7.87 -1.40 5.10
CA ALA A 12 -6.82 -0.68 4.38
C ALA A 12 -5.46 -0.79 5.11
N GLU A 13 -5.45 -0.71 6.44
CA GLU A 13 -4.24 -0.91 7.26
C GLU A 13 -3.66 -2.32 7.12
N VAL A 14 -4.50 -3.36 7.11
CA VAL A 14 -4.05 -4.74 6.92
C VAL A 14 -3.38 -4.92 5.55
N LEU A 15 -3.96 -4.34 4.49
CA LEU A 15 -3.38 -4.40 3.15
C LEU A 15 -2.08 -3.61 3.05
N LEU A 16 -2.02 -2.44 3.70
CA LEU A 16 -0.80 -1.64 3.81
C LEU A 16 0.32 -2.42 4.52
N LEU A 17 0.02 -3.03 5.67
CA LEU A 17 1.00 -3.83 6.43
C LEU A 17 1.55 -4.98 5.58
N ARG A 18 0.66 -5.71 4.89
CA ARG A 18 1.08 -6.81 4.01
C ARG A 18 1.96 -6.32 2.87
N ALA A 19 1.68 -5.16 2.29
CA ALA A 19 2.54 -4.57 1.28
C ALA A 19 3.91 -4.19 1.85
N GLU A 20 3.98 -3.66 3.07
CA GLU A 20 5.25 -3.34 3.74
C GLU A 20 6.09 -4.61 4.01
N GLU A 21 5.47 -5.72 4.41
CA GLU A 21 6.14 -7.02 4.56
C GLU A 21 6.70 -7.53 3.23
N LEU A 22 5.95 -7.38 2.14
CA LEU A 22 6.38 -7.77 0.80
C LEU A 22 7.54 -6.89 0.29
N LEU A 23 7.47 -5.57 0.53
CA LEU A 23 8.55 -4.64 0.15
C LEU A 23 9.83 -4.83 0.95
N ALA A 24 9.73 -5.38 2.17
CA ALA A 24 10.90 -5.78 2.96
C ALA A 24 11.59 -7.04 2.39
N GLY A 25 10.93 -7.77 1.49
CA GLY A 25 11.52 -8.87 0.73
C GLY A 25 12.37 -8.39 -0.45
N ASP A 26 13.38 -9.19 -0.81
CA ASP A 26 14.33 -8.89 -1.89
C ASP A 26 13.94 -9.50 -3.26
N GLY A 27 12.74 -10.06 -3.38
CA GLY A 27 12.25 -10.67 -4.62
C GLY A 27 11.56 -9.66 -5.55
N PRO A 28 11.77 -9.71 -6.87
CA PRO A 28 11.02 -8.90 -7.83
C PRO A 28 9.52 -9.24 -7.80
N GLU A 29 9.16 -10.51 -7.58
CA GLU A 29 7.78 -10.95 -7.39
C GLU A 29 7.13 -10.28 -6.16
N SER A 30 7.92 -9.99 -5.13
CA SER A 30 7.43 -9.33 -3.91
C SER A 30 7.08 -7.86 -4.16
N ALA A 31 7.79 -7.17 -5.05
CA ALA A 31 7.44 -5.80 -5.42
C ALA A 31 6.11 -5.73 -6.20
N GLU A 32 5.87 -6.68 -7.12
CA GLU A 32 4.61 -6.77 -7.85
C GLU A 32 3.42 -7.08 -6.93
N GLU A 33 3.59 -8.05 -6.02
CA GLU A 33 2.56 -8.37 -5.02
C GLU A 33 2.29 -7.19 -4.06
N ALA A 34 3.32 -6.41 -3.70
CA ALA A 34 3.14 -5.23 -2.87
C ALA A 34 2.31 -4.14 -3.57
N VAL A 35 2.53 -3.93 -4.88
CA VAL A 35 1.71 -3.01 -5.68
C VAL A 35 0.26 -3.45 -5.67
N LEU A 36 -0.02 -4.74 -5.90
CA LEU A 36 -1.39 -5.27 -5.89
C LEU A 36 -2.07 -5.08 -4.52
N ALA A 37 -1.34 -5.31 -3.42
CA ALA A 37 -1.85 -5.08 -2.07
C ALA A 37 -2.18 -3.59 -1.82
N LEU A 38 -1.32 -2.68 -2.28
CA LEU A 38 -1.51 -1.23 -2.12
C LEU A 38 -2.64 -0.68 -3.00
N GLU A 39 -2.83 -1.19 -4.22
CA GLU A 39 -3.99 -0.85 -5.06
C GLU A 39 -5.29 -1.30 -4.39
N GLY A 40 -5.31 -2.50 -3.81
CA GLY A 40 -6.44 -2.95 -2.99
C GLY A 40 -6.66 -2.07 -1.76
N ALA A 41 -5.60 -1.62 -1.09
CA ALA A 41 -5.69 -0.71 0.05
C ALA A 41 -6.28 0.65 -0.38
N GLN A 42 -5.85 1.17 -1.53
CA GLN A 42 -6.34 2.41 -2.12
C GLN A 42 -7.84 2.30 -2.46
N ASP A 43 -8.26 1.20 -3.10
CA ASP A 43 -9.67 0.96 -3.43
C ASP A 43 -10.57 0.92 -2.18
N VAL A 44 -10.09 0.27 -1.11
CA VAL A 44 -10.80 0.25 0.19
C VAL A 44 -10.83 1.65 0.80
N ALA A 45 -9.69 2.36 0.77
CA ALA A 45 -9.54 3.68 1.36
C ALA A 45 -10.28 4.78 0.59
N ALA A 46 -10.57 4.58 -0.69
CA ALA A 46 -11.41 5.46 -1.50
C ALA A 46 -12.86 5.55 -0.97
N GLY A 47 -13.30 4.56 -0.18
CA GLY A 47 -14.58 4.60 0.54
C GLY A 47 -14.70 5.73 1.57
N SER A 48 -15.92 5.99 2.03
CA SER A 48 -16.18 6.90 3.15
C SER A 48 -15.70 6.28 4.48
N GLY A 49 -15.09 7.08 5.35
CA GLY A 49 -14.76 6.66 6.73
C GLY A 49 -13.30 6.32 6.97
N VAL A 50 -12.44 6.37 5.94
CA VAL A 50 -10.99 6.22 6.11
C VAL A 50 -10.32 7.59 6.29
N GLU A 51 -9.50 7.70 7.33
CA GLU A 51 -8.71 8.89 7.68
C GLU A 51 -7.83 9.36 6.50
N PRO A 52 -7.76 10.69 6.22
CA PRO A 52 -6.95 11.22 5.12
C PRO A 52 -5.46 10.82 5.19
N SER A 53 -4.90 10.81 6.40
CA SER A 53 -3.49 10.44 6.62
C SER A 53 -3.18 8.99 6.24
N LEU A 54 -4.15 8.07 6.36
CA LEU A 54 -3.98 6.70 5.90
C LEU A 54 -3.96 6.62 4.36
N ARG A 55 -4.80 7.42 3.68
CA ARG A 55 -4.82 7.51 2.22
C ARG A 55 -3.49 8.04 1.68
N GLU A 56 -3.00 9.14 2.27
CA GLU A 56 -1.70 9.74 1.92
C GLU A 56 -0.56 8.73 2.06
N ARG A 57 -0.52 7.98 3.17
CA ARG A 57 0.46 6.90 3.38
C ARG A 57 0.36 5.79 2.34
N ILE A 58 -0.85 5.35 1.98
CA ILE A 58 -1.05 4.34 0.94
C ILE A 58 -0.52 4.84 -0.41
N ASP A 59 -0.83 6.08 -0.78
CA ASP A 59 -0.40 6.67 -2.04
C ASP A 59 1.14 6.81 -2.12
N GLU A 60 1.77 7.29 -1.03
CA GLU A 60 3.24 7.37 -0.92
C GLU A 60 3.90 5.99 -1.09
N ARG A 61 3.36 4.98 -0.40
CA ARG A 61 3.87 3.60 -0.49
C ARG A 61 3.64 2.99 -1.86
N LEU A 62 2.51 3.26 -2.50
CA LEU A 62 2.21 2.77 -3.85
C LEU A 62 3.19 3.34 -4.88
N ALA A 63 3.52 4.63 -4.77
CA ALA A 63 4.54 5.25 -5.62
C ALA A 63 5.91 4.58 -5.43
N HIS A 64 6.33 4.37 -4.18
CA HIS A 64 7.59 3.67 -3.87
C HIS A 64 7.61 2.22 -4.39
N ALA A 65 6.51 1.47 -4.21
CA ALA A 65 6.41 0.09 -4.68
C ALA A 65 6.50 -0.02 -6.20
N ARG A 66 5.86 0.90 -6.94
CA ARG A 66 5.95 0.98 -8.40
C ARG A 66 7.36 1.30 -8.87
N ALA A 67 8.01 2.29 -8.25
CA ALA A 67 9.40 2.64 -8.55
C ALA A 67 10.33 1.43 -8.36
N ARG A 68 10.21 0.71 -7.23
CA ARG A 68 10.97 -0.52 -6.97
C ARG A 68 10.69 -1.61 -8.01
N ARG A 69 9.42 -1.87 -8.36
CA ARG A 69 9.01 -2.89 -9.36
C ARG A 69 9.61 -2.59 -10.74
N ASP A 70 9.59 -1.32 -11.13
CA ASP A 70 10.02 -0.87 -12.45
C ASP A 70 11.56 -0.73 -12.54
N GLY A 71 12.27 -0.98 -11.42
CA GLY A 71 13.73 -0.83 -11.33
C GLY A 71 14.18 0.63 -11.32
N GLU A 72 13.24 1.55 -11.13
CA GLU A 72 13.49 2.97 -10.91
C GLU A 72 13.80 3.16 -9.42
N GLU A 73 15.02 2.81 -8.98
CA GLU A 73 15.46 3.31 -7.68
C GLU A 73 15.49 4.85 -7.76
N PRO A 74 14.86 5.59 -6.82
CA PRO A 74 15.08 7.02 -6.73
C PRO A 74 16.59 7.21 -6.53
N GLY A 75 17.25 7.67 -7.59
CA GLY A 75 18.68 7.91 -7.57
C GLY A 75 19.03 8.87 -6.42
N PRO A 76 20.19 8.71 -5.77
CA PRO A 76 20.60 9.53 -4.63
C PRO A 76 20.82 11.04 -4.95
N ASP A 77 20.38 11.55 -6.10
CA ASP A 77 20.65 12.91 -6.59
C ASP A 77 19.48 13.90 -6.36
N ALA A 78 18.88 13.85 -5.18
CA ALA A 78 18.02 14.93 -4.67
C ALA A 78 18.56 15.45 -3.32
N GLY A 79 19.81 15.91 -3.31
CA GLY A 79 20.47 16.51 -2.15
C GLY A 79 21.81 17.16 -2.47
#